data_AF-A0A1D7U0D5-F1
#
_entry.id   AF-A0A1D7U0D5-F1
#
_cell.length_a   1.000
_cell.length_b   1.000
_cell.length_c   1.000
_cell.angle_alpha   90.00
_cell.angle_beta   90.00
_cell.angle_gamma   90.00
#
_symmetry.space_group_name_H-M   'P 1'
#
loop_
_entity.id
_entity.type
_entity.pdbx_description
1 polymer ?
#
loop_
_entity_poly.entity_id
_entity_poly.type
_entity_poly.pdbx_seq_one_letter_code
_entity_poly.pdbx_strand_id
1 'polypeptide(L)'
;MSDWLTAQEVMIRLRLKPQTLYAYVSRGRIEAKADPDEPRRSLYRAADVSRLEQRKARGRRNAAIAEDTIAWGEPVLASSITTIAHGRLWYRGQDAEALAQTARLEDVARLLWACGNARFPTQCNAIAPGSGNQRMFAAIAARAATDPVIGGRSLKSLYFEAAAVLDALVDAVAGRPGNGPIHERLAAAWACDAAGADLIRRSLVLLADHELNASTFAVRVTASTHASLAACALAGLSALSGPLHGGMAPRVRALLEECRRDGIEPAIRARLTLGVPIPGFGHPIYPEGDPRARALMAAFTLPAHYEEVRLAIEAITGALPNIDFALTALASVLALPKDAPFQIFATARCTGWIAHALEQFQTGRLIRPRARYIGPEPR
;
A
#
# COMPACT_ATOMS: atom_id res chain seq x y z
N MET A 1 -22.08 10.54 45.78
CA MET A 1 -20.97 9.57 45.60
C MET A 1 -19.83 10.03 46.50
N SER A 2 -19.18 9.15 47.24
CA SER A 2 -18.10 9.54 48.17
C SER A 2 -17.02 10.35 47.46
N ASP A 3 -16.72 11.55 47.96
CA ASP A 3 -15.69 12.45 47.41
C ASP A 3 -14.26 11.89 47.60
N TRP A 4 -14.13 10.82 48.39
CA TRP A 4 -12.86 10.25 48.83
C TRP A 4 -12.89 8.71 48.74
N LEU A 5 -11.81 8.13 48.24
CA LEU A 5 -11.62 6.70 48.00
C LEU A 5 -10.50 6.15 48.88
N THR A 6 -10.58 4.89 49.26
CA THR A 6 -9.50 4.19 49.96
C THR A 6 -8.33 3.88 49.01
N ALA A 7 -7.15 3.60 49.57
CA ALA A 7 -5.98 3.18 48.78
C ALA A 7 -6.28 1.98 47.88
N GLN A 8 -7.03 1.00 48.42
CA GLN A 8 -7.37 -0.23 47.70
C GLN A 8 -8.28 0.07 46.50
N GLU A 9 -9.28 0.91 46.67
CA GLU A 9 -10.18 1.33 45.58
C GLU A 9 -9.42 2.08 44.48
N VAL A 10 -8.51 2.99 44.84
CA VAL A 10 -7.69 3.71 43.85
C VAL A 10 -6.74 2.77 43.10
N MET A 11 -6.11 1.83 43.81
CA MET A 11 -5.21 0.84 43.19
C MET A 11 -5.95 -0.08 42.24
N ILE A 12 -7.14 -0.56 42.60
CA ILE A 12 -7.99 -1.39 41.73
C ILE A 12 -8.41 -0.58 40.50
N ARG A 13 -8.94 0.63 40.72
CA ARG A 13 -9.51 1.47 39.66
C ARG A 13 -8.48 1.95 38.65
N LEU A 14 -7.29 2.38 39.11
CA LEU A 14 -6.20 2.84 38.23
C LEU A 14 -5.20 1.74 37.85
N ARG A 15 -5.41 0.50 38.34
CA ARG A 15 -4.51 -0.65 38.22
C ARG A 15 -3.07 -0.30 38.60
N LEU A 16 -2.88 0.23 39.80
CA LEU A 16 -1.60 0.72 40.31
C LEU A 16 -1.04 -0.17 41.41
N LYS A 17 0.29 -0.22 41.51
CA LYS A 17 0.98 -0.73 42.71
C LYS A 17 1.03 0.36 43.79
N PRO A 18 1.14 0.00 45.09
CA PRO A 18 1.17 0.98 46.19
C PRO A 18 2.22 2.08 46.00
N GLN A 19 3.42 1.72 45.55
CA GLN A 19 4.53 2.65 45.29
C GLN A 19 4.15 3.74 44.26
N THR A 20 3.36 3.39 43.26
CA THR A 20 2.91 4.33 42.22
C THR A 20 1.83 5.28 42.73
N LEU A 21 0.96 4.80 43.63
CA LEU A 21 -0.03 5.63 44.30
C LEU A 21 0.67 6.69 45.18
N TYR A 22 1.64 6.29 45.99
CA TYR A 22 2.43 7.23 46.81
C TYR A 22 3.20 8.25 45.94
N ALA A 23 3.75 7.82 44.81
CA ALA A 23 4.42 8.73 43.87
C ALA A 23 3.46 9.74 43.23
N TYR A 24 2.19 9.39 43.01
CA TYR A 24 1.19 10.34 42.51
C TYR A 24 0.77 11.36 43.57
N VAL A 25 0.70 10.95 44.84
CA VAL A 25 0.42 11.86 45.96
C VAL A 25 1.57 12.82 46.18
N SER A 26 2.81 12.30 46.27
CA SER A 26 4.02 13.11 46.45
C SER A 26 4.22 14.14 45.34
N ARG A 27 3.79 13.83 44.11
CA ARG A 27 3.85 14.75 42.96
C ARG A 27 2.61 15.65 42.82
N GLY A 28 1.72 15.69 43.83
CA GLY A 28 0.52 16.51 43.83
C GLY A 28 -0.51 16.15 42.75
N ARG A 29 -0.48 14.92 42.24
CA ARG A 29 -1.41 14.43 41.19
C ARG A 29 -2.68 13.82 41.75
N ILE A 30 -2.65 13.35 42.99
CA ILE A 30 -3.80 12.85 43.75
C ILE A 30 -3.72 13.47 45.14
N GLU A 31 -4.72 14.24 45.52
CA GLU A 31 -4.86 14.77 46.87
C GLU A 31 -5.20 13.64 47.85
N ALA A 32 -4.53 13.62 49.01
CA ALA A 32 -4.74 12.64 50.06
C ALA A 32 -4.98 13.31 51.41
N LYS A 33 -5.85 12.72 52.24
CA LYS A 33 -6.13 13.14 53.62
C LYS A 33 -6.17 11.94 54.56
N ALA A 34 -6.03 12.16 55.87
CA ALA A 34 -6.24 11.10 56.85
C ALA A 34 -7.72 10.69 56.92
N ASP A 35 -7.98 9.41 57.16
CA ASP A 35 -9.32 8.90 57.39
C ASP A 35 -9.83 9.39 58.78
N PRO A 36 -11.02 10.02 58.85
CA PRO A 36 -11.57 10.52 60.12
C PRO A 36 -11.84 9.44 61.16
N ASP A 37 -12.19 8.22 60.71
CA ASP A 37 -12.57 7.11 61.58
C ASP A 37 -11.37 6.19 61.90
N GLU A 38 -10.34 6.19 61.05
CA GLU A 38 -9.11 5.44 61.24
C GLU A 38 -7.84 6.28 60.94
N PRO A 39 -7.23 6.96 61.92
CA PRO A 39 -6.12 7.90 61.68
C PRO A 39 -4.88 7.31 61.00
N ARG A 40 -4.73 5.97 61.00
CA ARG A 40 -3.64 5.24 60.34
C ARG A 40 -3.88 4.98 58.85
N ARG A 41 -5.06 5.33 58.32
CA ARG A 41 -5.42 5.17 56.92
C ARG A 41 -5.49 6.52 56.22
N SER A 42 -5.21 6.53 54.92
CA SER A 42 -5.34 7.70 54.06
C SER A 42 -6.42 7.47 53.01
N LEU A 43 -7.21 8.51 52.77
CA LEU A 43 -8.22 8.61 51.73
C LEU A 43 -7.74 9.53 50.61
N TYR A 44 -8.17 9.25 49.38
CA TYR A 44 -7.69 9.87 48.15
C TYR A 44 -8.83 10.49 47.37
N ARG A 45 -8.64 11.70 46.85
CA ARG A 45 -9.73 12.46 46.22
C ARG A 45 -10.22 11.80 44.94
N ALA A 46 -11.52 11.46 44.89
CA ALA A 46 -12.13 10.70 43.81
C ALA A 46 -12.06 11.44 42.44
N ALA A 47 -12.11 12.77 42.46
CA ALA A 47 -12.01 13.61 41.26
C ALA A 47 -10.63 13.52 40.58
N ASP A 48 -9.56 13.45 41.36
CA ASP A 48 -8.18 13.35 40.84
C ASP A 48 -7.93 11.98 40.22
N VAL A 49 -8.41 10.94 40.91
CA VAL A 49 -8.40 9.56 40.43
C VAL A 49 -9.16 9.45 39.10
N SER A 50 -10.35 10.06 39.01
CA SER A 50 -11.16 10.08 37.79
C SER A 50 -10.48 10.84 36.64
N ARG A 51 -9.82 11.97 36.92
CA ARG A 51 -9.02 12.71 35.90
C ARG A 51 -7.86 11.87 35.36
N LEU A 52 -7.15 11.15 36.22
CA LEU A 52 -6.06 10.26 35.82
C LEU A 52 -6.56 9.05 35.02
N GLU A 53 -7.70 8.49 35.41
CA GLU A 53 -8.38 7.41 34.70
C GLU A 53 -8.76 7.83 33.27
N GLN A 54 -9.42 8.98 33.13
CA GLN A 54 -9.81 9.56 31.83
C GLN A 54 -8.59 9.85 30.96
N ARG A 55 -7.50 10.37 31.53
CA ARG A 55 -6.24 10.62 30.79
C ARG A 55 -5.60 9.33 30.29
N LYS A 56 -5.55 8.27 31.12
CA LYS A 56 -5.06 6.94 30.72
C LYS A 56 -5.97 6.29 29.67
N ALA A 57 -7.28 6.47 29.77
CA ALA A 57 -8.25 5.97 28.79
C ALA A 57 -8.09 6.69 27.44
N ARG A 58 -7.94 8.02 27.44
CA ARG A 58 -7.69 8.81 26.23
C ARG A 58 -6.37 8.45 25.56
N GLY A 59 -5.29 8.24 26.33
CA GLY A 59 -4.01 7.78 25.78
C GLY A 59 -4.08 6.40 25.12
N ARG A 60 -4.79 5.45 25.74
CA ARG A 60 -5.05 4.12 25.17
C ARG A 60 -5.93 4.19 23.93
N ARG A 61 -6.98 5.01 23.95
CA ARG A 61 -7.87 5.24 22.80
C ARG A 61 -7.11 5.83 21.61
N ASN A 62 -6.26 6.82 21.83
CA ASN A 62 -5.45 7.42 20.75
C ASN A 62 -4.42 6.44 20.17
N ALA A 63 -3.84 5.56 20.99
CA ALA A 63 -2.92 4.53 20.51
C ALA A 63 -3.65 3.43 19.73
N ALA A 64 -4.83 2.99 20.19
CA ALA A 64 -5.67 2.03 19.47
C ALA A 64 -6.14 2.59 18.12
N ILE A 65 -6.58 3.86 18.09
CA ILE A 65 -6.92 4.53 16.83
C ILE A 65 -5.71 4.51 15.88
N ALA A 66 -4.52 4.91 16.33
CA ALA A 66 -3.33 4.91 15.48
C ALA A 66 -2.90 3.51 14.99
N GLU A 67 -3.06 2.46 15.81
CA GLU A 67 -2.82 1.06 15.43
C GLU A 67 -3.85 0.60 14.37
N ASP A 68 -5.14 0.89 14.59
CA ASP A 68 -6.22 0.57 13.63
C ASP A 68 -6.05 1.33 12.31
N THR A 69 -5.60 2.58 12.35
CA THR A 69 -5.39 3.45 11.16
C THR A 69 -4.35 2.88 10.19
N ILE A 70 -3.36 2.10 10.67
CA ILE A 70 -2.29 1.53 9.83
C ILE A 70 -2.76 0.24 9.13
N ALA A 71 -3.77 -0.46 9.67
CA ALA A 71 -4.28 -1.73 9.15
C ALA A 71 -5.71 -1.58 8.61
N TRP A 72 -5.84 -0.90 7.46
CA TRP A 72 -7.13 -0.66 6.78
C TRP A 72 -8.13 0.24 7.55
N GLY A 73 -7.67 0.98 8.56
CA GLY A 73 -8.48 1.95 9.31
C GLY A 73 -8.67 3.28 8.59
N GLU A 74 -8.99 4.34 9.35
CA GLU A 74 -9.27 5.67 8.79
C GLU A 74 -8.08 6.22 7.97
N PRO A 75 -8.31 7.09 6.97
CA PRO A 75 -7.20 7.67 6.19
C PRO A 75 -6.17 8.42 7.05
N VAL A 76 -4.91 7.96 7.05
CA VAL A 76 -3.81 8.57 7.84
C VAL A 76 -3.37 9.91 7.25
N LEU A 77 -3.43 10.06 5.92
CA LEU A 77 -2.93 11.22 5.19
C LEU A 77 -3.95 11.66 4.13
N ALA A 78 -4.17 12.97 4.04
CA ALA A 78 -4.94 13.53 2.95
C ALA A 78 -4.24 13.27 1.59
N SER A 79 -5.04 12.98 0.58
CA SER A 79 -4.63 12.79 -0.81
C SER A 79 -5.72 13.29 -1.76
N SER A 80 -5.29 13.91 -2.85
CA SER A 80 -6.12 14.38 -3.95
C SER A 80 -5.98 13.51 -5.21
N ILE A 81 -5.18 12.45 -5.14
CA ILE A 81 -4.72 11.67 -6.29
C ILE A 81 -5.74 10.58 -6.63
N THR A 82 -6.11 9.78 -5.64
CA THR A 82 -6.96 8.61 -5.82
C THR A 82 -7.91 8.46 -4.64
N THR A 83 -9.13 8.03 -4.92
CA THR A 83 -10.09 7.62 -3.89
C THR A 83 -10.84 6.38 -4.33
N ILE A 84 -11.33 5.61 -3.35
CA ILE A 84 -12.21 4.48 -3.57
C ILE A 84 -13.56 4.87 -2.99
N ALA A 85 -14.56 4.95 -3.87
CA ALA A 85 -15.89 5.39 -3.51
C ALA A 85 -16.93 4.58 -4.28
N HIS A 86 -17.96 4.11 -3.56
CA HIS A 86 -19.05 3.31 -4.12
C HIS A 86 -18.56 2.07 -4.90
N GLY A 87 -17.55 1.36 -4.36
CA GLY A 87 -17.00 0.15 -4.97
C GLY A 87 -16.18 0.40 -6.25
N ARG A 88 -15.86 1.66 -6.57
CA ARG A 88 -15.09 2.06 -7.76
C ARG A 88 -13.81 2.79 -7.40
N LEU A 89 -12.85 2.74 -8.31
CA LEU A 89 -11.56 3.39 -8.19
C LEU A 89 -11.54 4.67 -9.03
N TRP A 90 -11.19 5.79 -8.41
CA TRP A 90 -11.23 7.11 -9.05
C TRP A 90 -9.85 7.75 -9.02
N TYR A 91 -9.33 8.12 -10.19
CA TYR A 91 -8.11 8.92 -10.36
C TYR A 91 -8.48 10.37 -10.57
N ARG A 92 -8.22 11.23 -9.58
CA ARG A 92 -8.60 12.65 -9.58
C ARG A 92 -10.04 12.90 -10.04
N GLY A 93 -10.97 12.07 -9.54
CA GLY A 93 -12.40 12.15 -9.87
C GLY A 93 -12.80 11.47 -11.18
N GLN A 94 -11.88 10.88 -11.93
CA GLN A 94 -12.18 10.12 -13.14
C GLN A 94 -12.16 8.62 -12.85
N ASP A 95 -13.15 7.89 -13.35
CA ASP A 95 -13.26 6.44 -13.13
C ASP A 95 -12.12 5.68 -13.84
N ALA A 96 -11.40 4.86 -13.09
CA ALA A 96 -10.30 4.05 -13.61
C ALA A 96 -10.78 2.98 -14.60
N GLU A 97 -11.97 2.40 -14.42
CA GLU A 97 -12.53 1.41 -15.36
C GLU A 97 -12.85 2.06 -16.72
N ALA A 98 -13.42 3.26 -16.71
CA ALA A 98 -13.66 4.06 -17.91
C ALA A 98 -12.35 4.48 -18.59
N LEU A 99 -11.37 4.99 -17.84
CA LEU A 99 -10.05 5.34 -18.37
C LEU A 99 -9.37 4.14 -19.04
N ALA A 100 -9.48 2.95 -18.45
CA ALA A 100 -8.87 1.74 -19.01
C ALA A 100 -9.37 1.42 -20.42
N GLN A 101 -10.57 1.87 -20.83
CA GLN A 101 -11.08 1.61 -22.17
C GLN A 101 -10.26 2.28 -23.27
N THR A 102 -9.75 3.49 -23.04
CA THR A 102 -9.12 4.30 -24.11
C THR A 102 -7.79 4.96 -23.74
N ALA A 103 -7.56 5.25 -22.46
CA ALA A 103 -6.39 6.00 -22.02
C ALA A 103 -5.11 5.15 -22.08
N ARG A 104 -3.98 5.82 -22.26
CA ARG A 104 -2.65 5.22 -22.11
C ARG A 104 -2.11 5.50 -20.71
N LEU A 105 -1.07 4.77 -20.30
CA LEU A 105 -0.42 5.02 -19.00
C LEU A 105 0.11 6.46 -18.92
N GLU A 106 0.58 7.00 -20.03
CA GLU A 106 1.07 8.37 -20.17
C GLU A 106 -0.04 9.41 -19.94
N ASP A 107 -1.26 9.13 -20.37
CA ASP A 107 -2.42 9.99 -20.13
C ASP A 107 -2.80 9.98 -18.65
N VAL A 108 -2.80 8.79 -18.03
CA VAL A 108 -3.06 8.64 -16.60
C VAL A 108 -1.95 9.28 -15.78
N ALA A 109 -0.69 9.13 -16.15
CA ALA A 109 0.42 9.80 -15.50
C ALA A 109 0.28 11.33 -15.57
N ARG A 110 -0.11 11.90 -16.72
CA ARG A 110 -0.42 13.34 -16.84
C ARG A 110 -1.54 13.78 -15.89
N LEU A 111 -2.59 12.97 -15.79
CA LEU A 111 -3.70 13.20 -14.88
C LEU A 111 -3.22 13.17 -13.42
N LEU A 112 -2.57 12.09 -12.99
CA LEU A 112 -2.12 11.91 -11.60
C LEU A 112 -1.09 12.97 -11.18
N TRP A 113 -0.16 13.34 -12.07
CA TRP A 113 0.86 14.36 -11.80
C TRP A 113 0.34 15.80 -11.93
N ALA A 114 -0.88 15.98 -12.42
CA ALA A 114 -1.49 17.29 -12.71
C ALA A 114 -0.60 18.17 -13.60
N CYS A 115 0.05 17.59 -14.60
CA CYS A 115 1.05 18.26 -15.43
C CYS A 115 0.56 18.66 -16.83
N GLY A 116 -0.76 18.61 -17.08
CA GLY A 116 -1.36 18.99 -18.35
C GLY A 116 -0.84 18.15 -19.50
N ASN A 117 -0.48 18.76 -20.63
CA ASN A 117 0.00 18.08 -21.84
C ASN A 117 1.53 17.88 -21.86
N ALA A 118 2.17 17.75 -20.70
CA ALA A 118 3.61 17.53 -20.65
C ALA A 118 4.00 16.28 -21.47
N ARG A 119 5.10 16.41 -22.22
CA ARG A 119 5.64 15.33 -23.04
C ARG A 119 6.44 14.38 -22.16
N PHE A 120 6.36 13.08 -22.46
CA PHE A 120 7.27 12.07 -21.92
C PHE A 120 8.55 12.12 -22.76
N PRO A 121 9.68 12.59 -22.21
CA PRO A 121 10.94 12.55 -22.92
C PRO A 121 11.36 11.08 -23.03
N THR A 122 11.72 10.65 -24.23
CA THR A 122 12.44 9.38 -24.36
C THR A 122 13.89 9.60 -24.01
N GLN A 123 14.44 8.77 -23.12
CA GLN A 123 15.86 8.72 -22.84
C GLN A 123 16.45 7.43 -23.42
N CYS A 124 17.71 7.48 -23.82
CA CYS A 124 18.45 6.25 -24.12
C CYS A 124 19.09 5.77 -22.82
N ASN A 125 18.43 4.86 -22.13
CA ASN A 125 18.90 4.37 -20.84
C ASN A 125 19.85 3.17 -21.03
N ALA A 126 20.96 3.15 -20.28
CA ALA A 126 21.82 1.98 -20.25
C ALA A 126 21.07 0.81 -19.59
N ILE A 127 21.12 -0.36 -20.23
CA ILE A 127 20.43 -1.56 -19.75
C ILE A 127 21.42 -2.44 -19.00
N ALA A 128 21.22 -2.60 -17.70
CA ALA A 128 22.02 -3.51 -16.88
C ALA A 128 21.81 -4.97 -17.34
N PRO A 129 22.78 -5.88 -17.13
CA PRO A 129 22.55 -7.31 -17.33
C PRO A 129 21.56 -7.88 -16.29
N GLY A 130 20.98 -9.05 -16.60
CA GLY A 130 20.10 -9.78 -15.68
C GLY A 130 18.63 -9.82 -16.09
N SER A 131 17.79 -10.39 -15.22
CA SER A 131 16.34 -10.47 -15.42
C SER A 131 15.67 -9.10 -15.40
N GLY A 132 14.46 -8.97 -15.94
CA GLY A 132 13.74 -7.69 -15.95
C GLY A 132 13.63 -7.05 -14.56
N ASN A 133 13.41 -7.86 -13.51
CA ASN A 133 13.37 -7.36 -12.13
C ASN A 133 14.73 -6.81 -11.69
N GLN A 134 15.83 -7.56 -11.93
CA GLN A 134 17.18 -7.11 -11.58
C GLN A 134 17.51 -5.78 -12.28
N ARG A 135 17.16 -5.66 -13.56
CA ARG A 135 17.38 -4.44 -14.34
C ARG A 135 16.60 -3.26 -13.81
N MET A 136 15.33 -3.44 -13.44
CA MET A 136 14.52 -2.37 -12.85
C MET A 136 15.14 -1.84 -11.56
N PHE A 137 15.53 -2.74 -10.65
CA PHE A 137 16.17 -2.35 -9.39
C PHE A 137 17.50 -1.63 -9.66
N ALA A 138 18.33 -2.15 -10.56
CA ALA A 138 19.61 -1.53 -10.90
C ALA A 138 19.43 -0.12 -11.51
N ALA A 139 18.50 0.03 -12.46
CA ALA A 139 18.24 1.31 -13.13
C ALA A 139 17.75 2.37 -12.14
N ILE A 140 16.76 2.04 -11.31
CA ILE A 140 16.20 2.99 -10.35
C ILE A 140 17.18 3.28 -9.21
N ALA A 141 17.97 2.30 -8.75
CA ALA A 141 19.00 2.53 -7.72
C ALA A 141 20.14 3.43 -8.23
N ALA A 142 20.61 3.23 -9.46
CA ALA A 142 21.63 4.08 -10.08
C ALA A 142 21.16 5.55 -10.17
N ARG A 143 19.88 5.74 -10.56
CA ARG A 143 19.27 7.08 -10.55
C ARG A 143 19.08 7.62 -9.15
N ALA A 144 18.64 6.82 -8.18
CA ALA A 144 18.46 7.27 -6.80
C ALA A 144 19.77 7.81 -6.18
N ALA A 145 20.91 7.29 -6.60
CA ALA A 145 22.23 7.74 -6.15
C ALA A 145 22.71 9.05 -6.79
N THR A 146 22.16 9.45 -7.94
CA THR A 146 22.71 10.55 -8.77
C THR A 146 21.69 11.66 -9.09
N ASP A 147 20.40 11.34 -9.10
CA ASP A 147 19.34 12.29 -9.40
C ASP A 147 19.24 13.38 -8.30
N PRO A 148 18.97 14.63 -8.68
CA PRO A 148 18.86 15.71 -7.72
C PRO A 148 17.66 15.52 -6.78
N VAL A 149 17.82 15.95 -5.53
CA VAL A 149 16.73 16.03 -4.55
C VAL A 149 15.55 16.86 -5.06
N ILE A 150 14.34 16.60 -4.56
CA ILE A 150 13.13 17.32 -4.98
C ILE A 150 13.16 18.77 -4.48
N GLY A 151 13.79 19.02 -3.32
CA GLY A 151 13.86 20.33 -2.66
C GLY A 151 14.38 21.45 -3.57
N GLY A 152 13.67 22.58 -3.59
CA GLY A 152 14.09 23.79 -4.32
C GLY A 152 13.84 23.77 -5.84
N ARG A 153 13.17 22.73 -6.37
CA ARG A 153 12.93 22.57 -7.81
C ARG A 153 11.52 22.96 -8.22
N SER A 154 11.38 23.45 -9.45
CA SER A 154 10.08 23.80 -10.02
C SER A 154 9.29 22.55 -10.39
N LEU A 155 7.95 22.63 -10.31
CA LEU A 155 7.07 21.52 -10.72
C LEU A 155 7.32 21.07 -12.16
N LYS A 156 7.58 22.03 -13.08
CA LYS A 156 7.93 21.71 -14.48
C LYS A 156 9.19 20.85 -14.57
N SER A 157 10.25 21.14 -13.81
CA SER A 157 11.47 20.33 -13.79
C SER A 157 11.20 18.93 -13.22
N LEU A 158 10.42 18.86 -12.15
CA LEU A 158 10.03 17.59 -11.53
C LEU A 158 9.19 16.71 -12.46
N TYR A 159 8.37 17.29 -13.34
CA TYR A 159 7.61 16.51 -14.32
C TYR A 159 8.48 15.87 -15.40
N PHE A 160 9.53 16.56 -15.87
CA PHE A 160 10.47 15.96 -16.81
C PHE A 160 11.28 14.83 -16.16
N GLU A 161 11.68 15.00 -14.91
CA GLU A 161 12.34 13.93 -14.15
C GLU A 161 11.41 12.76 -13.85
N ALA A 162 10.17 13.02 -13.44
CA ALA A 162 9.14 12.01 -13.25
C ALA A 162 8.99 11.11 -14.49
N ALA A 163 8.88 11.74 -15.66
CA ALA A 163 8.77 11.02 -16.91
C ALA A 163 10.06 10.27 -17.26
N ALA A 164 11.25 10.83 -16.98
CA ALA A 164 12.53 10.14 -17.17
C ALA A 164 12.72 8.94 -16.22
N VAL A 165 12.27 9.03 -14.97
CA VAL A 165 12.30 7.90 -14.01
C VAL A 165 11.38 6.77 -14.49
N LEU A 166 10.17 7.10 -14.95
CA LEU A 166 9.26 6.12 -15.52
C LEU A 166 9.82 5.49 -16.80
N ASP A 167 10.40 6.29 -17.68
CA ASP A 167 11.00 5.81 -18.93
C ASP A 167 12.17 4.85 -18.68
N ALA A 168 13.05 5.18 -17.73
CA ALA A 168 14.15 4.29 -17.32
C ALA A 168 13.65 2.95 -16.76
N LEU A 169 12.54 2.96 -16.01
CA LEU A 169 11.90 1.74 -15.51
C LEU A 169 11.38 0.88 -16.67
N VAL A 170 10.71 1.50 -17.65
CA VAL A 170 10.14 0.82 -18.81
C VAL A 170 11.23 0.22 -19.69
N ASP A 171 12.31 0.96 -19.96
CA ASP A 171 13.48 0.45 -20.69
C ASP A 171 14.11 -0.75 -19.98
N ALA A 172 14.24 -0.68 -18.66
CA ALA A 172 14.75 -1.78 -17.86
C ALA A 172 13.86 -3.03 -17.96
N VAL A 173 12.53 -2.88 -17.90
CA VAL A 173 11.58 -3.99 -18.10
C VAL A 173 11.70 -4.55 -19.52
N ALA A 174 11.61 -3.69 -20.53
CA ALA A 174 11.69 -4.07 -21.94
C ALA A 174 13.05 -4.68 -22.33
N GLY A 175 14.10 -4.41 -21.54
CA GLY A 175 15.46 -4.88 -21.79
C GLY A 175 16.15 -4.17 -22.95
N ARG A 176 15.58 -3.06 -23.43
CA ARG A 176 16.12 -2.23 -24.51
C ARG A 176 15.53 -0.82 -24.43
N PRO A 177 16.30 0.20 -24.84
CA PRO A 177 15.75 1.53 -25.12
C PRO A 177 14.64 1.47 -26.16
N GLY A 178 13.60 2.27 -25.97
CA GLY A 178 12.47 2.30 -26.90
C GLY A 178 11.76 3.65 -26.97
N ASN A 179 11.19 3.96 -28.13
CA ASN A 179 10.34 5.13 -28.35
C ASN A 179 8.87 4.70 -28.47
N GLY A 180 7.97 5.66 -28.29
CA GLY A 180 6.53 5.46 -28.46
C GLY A 180 5.83 5.04 -27.16
N PRO A 181 4.54 4.66 -27.27
CA PRO A 181 3.72 4.32 -26.12
C PRO A 181 4.30 3.18 -25.27
N ILE A 182 4.25 3.32 -23.95
CA ILE A 182 4.82 2.37 -22.99
C ILE A 182 4.29 0.96 -23.21
N HIS A 183 2.98 0.80 -23.40
CA HIS A 183 2.35 -0.50 -23.63
C HIS A 183 2.83 -1.19 -24.91
N GLU A 184 3.08 -0.43 -25.98
CA GLU A 184 3.61 -0.97 -27.25
C GLU A 184 5.07 -1.40 -27.08
N ARG A 185 5.88 -0.65 -26.32
CA ARG A 185 7.27 -1.02 -26.01
C ARG A 185 7.34 -2.35 -25.25
N LEU A 186 6.49 -2.51 -24.25
CA LEU A 186 6.38 -3.75 -23.46
C LEU A 186 5.85 -4.91 -24.30
N ALA A 187 4.78 -4.69 -25.07
CA ALA A 187 4.23 -5.68 -26.00
C ALA A 187 5.29 -6.16 -26.99
N ALA A 188 6.04 -5.25 -27.60
CA ALA A 188 7.11 -5.59 -28.54
C ALA A 188 8.28 -6.34 -27.86
N ALA A 189 8.57 -6.06 -26.59
CA ALA A 189 9.59 -6.78 -25.83
C ALA A 189 9.16 -8.22 -25.48
N TRP A 190 7.85 -8.45 -25.35
CA TRP A 190 7.26 -9.77 -25.05
C TRP A 190 6.64 -10.45 -26.28
N ALA A 191 6.89 -9.92 -27.48
CA ALA A 191 6.36 -10.42 -28.75
C ALA A 191 4.83 -10.56 -28.79
N CYS A 192 4.11 -9.66 -28.11
CA CYS A 192 2.65 -9.59 -28.18
C CYS A 192 2.19 -8.88 -29.46
N ASP A 193 1.02 -9.28 -29.96
CA ASP A 193 0.32 -8.61 -31.05
C ASP A 193 -0.44 -7.35 -30.57
N ALA A 194 -1.22 -6.74 -31.47
CA ALA A 194 -1.99 -5.53 -31.15
C ALA A 194 -3.05 -5.76 -30.07
N ALA A 195 -3.68 -6.95 -30.02
CA ALA A 195 -4.65 -7.29 -28.99
C ALA A 195 -3.96 -7.44 -27.62
N GLY A 196 -2.81 -8.11 -27.56
CA GLY A 196 -2.00 -8.21 -26.36
C GLY A 196 -1.48 -6.85 -25.89
N ALA A 197 -1.09 -5.97 -26.81
CA ALA A 197 -0.70 -4.60 -26.50
C ALA A 197 -1.84 -3.81 -25.83
N ASP A 198 -3.09 -3.97 -26.29
CA ASP A 198 -4.26 -3.34 -25.67
C ASP A 198 -4.53 -3.87 -24.25
N LEU A 199 -4.37 -5.17 -24.02
CA LEU A 199 -4.53 -5.76 -22.69
C LEU A 199 -3.44 -5.29 -21.71
N ILE A 200 -2.21 -5.12 -22.18
CA ILE A 200 -1.12 -4.51 -21.40
C ILE A 200 -1.48 -3.05 -21.09
N ARG A 201 -1.97 -2.27 -22.06
CA ARG A 201 -2.41 -0.88 -21.85
C ARG A 201 -3.47 -0.78 -20.76
N ARG A 202 -4.53 -1.59 -20.85
CA ARG A 202 -5.62 -1.65 -19.85
C ARG A 202 -5.07 -1.96 -18.46
N SER A 203 -4.19 -2.96 -18.37
CA SER A 203 -3.55 -3.36 -17.11
C SER A 203 -2.73 -2.24 -16.49
N LEU A 204 -1.94 -1.52 -17.30
CA LEU A 204 -1.15 -0.38 -16.84
C LEU A 204 -2.05 0.74 -16.28
N VAL A 205 -3.18 1.04 -16.93
CA VAL A 205 -4.14 2.05 -16.43
C VAL A 205 -4.79 1.61 -15.12
N LEU A 206 -5.30 0.39 -15.05
CA LEU A 206 -6.00 -0.12 -13.86
C LEU A 206 -5.07 -0.25 -12.63
N LEU A 207 -3.77 -0.38 -12.85
CA LEU A 207 -2.76 -0.52 -11.80
C LEU A 207 -2.01 0.79 -11.47
N ALA A 208 -2.29 1.87 -12.21
CA ALA A 208 -1.56 3.13 -12.15
C ALA A 208 -1.46 3.69 -10.72
N ASP A 209 -2.54 3.65 -9.96
CA ASP A 209 -2.54 3.99 -8.54
C ASP A 209 -3.58 3.21 -7.74
N HIS A 210 -3.42 3.17 -6.42
CA HIS A 210 -4.38 2.55 -5.51
C HIS A 210 -4.23 3.10 -4.09
N GLU A 211 -4.37 4.42 -3.97
CA GLU A 211 -4.39 5.15 -2.70
C GLU A 211 -3.17 4.84 -1.81
N LEU A 212 -3.31 4.84 -0.47
CA LEU A 212 -2.19 4.78 0.48
C LEU A 212 -1.80 3.35 0.86
N ASN A 213 -1.63 2.47 -0.13
CA ASN A 213 -1.07 1.13 0.09
C ASN A 213 0.39 1.20 0.62
N ALA A 214 0.92 0.09 1.11
CA ALA A 214 2.25 0.02 1.76
C ALA A 214 3.38 0.64 0.93
N SER A 215 3.43 0.37 -0.39
CA SER A 215 4.45 0.98 -1.26
C SER A 215 4.28 2.48 -1.44
N THR A 216 3.04 2.95 -1.58
CA THR A 216 2.73 4.38 -1.65
C THR A 216 3.08 5.09 -0.34
N PHE A 217 2.82 4.46 0.81
CA PHE A 217 3.20 5.02 2.11
C PHE A 217 4.73 5.13 2.25
N ALA A 218 5.48 4.09 1.86
CA ALA A 218 6.94 4.13 1.84
C ALA A 218 7.48 5.27 0.95
N VAL A 219 6.86 5.46 -0.21
CA VAL A 219 7.16 6.58 -1.13
C VAL A 219 6.93 7.93 -0.45
N ARG A 220 5.79 8.13 0.22
CA ARG A 220 5.51 9.38 0.94
C ARG A 220 6.50 9.60 2.10
N VAL A 221 6.87 8.55 2.84
CA VAL A 221 7.90 8.66 3.89
C VAL A 221 9.21 9.17 3.30
N THR A 222 9.69 8.56 2.20
CA THR A 222 10.92 8.98 1.52
C THR A 222 10.82 10.39 0.94
N ALA A 223 9.70 10.75 0.30
CA ALA A 223 9.49 12.08 -0.24
C ALA A 223 9.47 13.16 0.85
N SER A 224 9.00 12.84 2.06
CA SER A 224 8.95 13.77 3.19
C SER A 224 10.34 14.20 3.70
N THR A 225 11.41 13.50 3.30
CA THR A 225 12.80 13.87 3.58
C THR A 225 13.45 14.68 2.45
N HIS A 226 12.68 15.04 1.41
CA HIS A 226 13.13 15.72 0.19
C HIS A 226 14.06 14.89 -0.72
N ALA A 227 14.12 13.56 -0.56
CA ALA A 227 14.87 12.67 -1.47
C ALA A 227 14.43 12.83 -2.94
N SER A 228 15.26 12.41 -3.90
CA SER A 228 14.95 12.49 -5.35
C SER A 228 13.73 11.64 -5.74
N LEU A 229 13.12 11.91 -6.90
CA LEU A 229 11.99 11.11 -7.39
C LEU A 229 12.39 9.65 -7.63
N ALA A 230 13.61 9.41 -8.11
CA ALA A 230 14.16 8.06 -8.25
C ALA A 230 14.31 7.34 -6.91
N ALA A 231 14.78 8.03 -5.86
CA ALA A 231 14.85 7.45 -4.51
C ALA A 231 13.46 7.13 -3.94
N CYS A 232 12.48 7.99 -4.21
CA CYS A 232 11.09 7.73 -3.86
C CYS A 232 10.55 6.48 -4.59
N ALA A 233 10.76 6.39 -5.91
CA ALA A 233 10.38 5.23 -6.71
C ALA A 233 11.09 3.95 -6.24
N LEU A 234 12.36 4.03 -5.84
CA LEU A 234 13.10 2.90 -5.27
C LEU A 234 12.44 2.40 -3.98
N ALA A 235 12.05 3.30 -3.07
CA ALA A 235 11.35 2.93 -1.84
C ALA A 235 10.02 2.22 -2.12
N GLY A 236 9.25 2.72 -3.11
CA GLY A 236 8.04 2.07 -3.59
C GLY A 236 8.30 0.68 -4.15
N LEU A 237 9.31 0.55 -5.01
CA LEU A 237 9.71 -0.72 -5.63
C LEU A 237 10.20 -1.74 -4.59
N SER A 238 10.99 -1.32 -3.61
CA SER A 238 11.45 -2.16 -2.50
C SER A 238 10.27 -2.68 -1.68
N ALA A 239 9.33 -1.81 -1.28
CA ALA A 239 8.13 -2.22 -0.57
C ALA A 239 7.24 -3.15 -1.42
N LEU A 240 7.11 -2.90 -2.73
CA LEU A 240 6.36 -3.74 -3.66
C LEU A 240 6.95 -5.15 -3.80
N SER A 241 8.27 -5.31 -3.70
CA SER A 241 8.89 -6.63 -3.82
C SER A 241 8.51 -7.63 -2.71
N GLY A 242 7.88 -7.17 -1.64
CA GLY A 242 7.40 -8.03 -0.55
C GLY A 242 6.34 -9.04 -1.02
N PRO A 243 6.36 -10.29 -0.49
CA PRO A 243 5.43 -11.36 -0.88
C PRO A 243 3.98 -11.15 -0.42
N LEU A 244 3.74 -10.17 0.45
CA LEU A 244 2.41 -9.73 0.90
C LEU A 244 1.92 -8.48 0.16
N HIS A 245 2.70 -7.99 -0.82
CA HIS A 245 2.34 -6.84 -1.64
C HIS A 245 2.39 -7.22 -3.13
N GLY A 246 3.49 -6.95 -3.85
CA GLY A 246 3.59 -7.26 -5.29
C GLY A 246 3.93 -8.72 -5.61
N GLY A 247 4.26 -9.55 -4.62
CA GLY A 247 4.63 -10.96 -4.81
C GLY A 247 3.46 -11.94 -4.95
N MET A 248 2.27 -11.48 -5.33
CA MET A 248 1.06 -12.33 -5.35
C MET A 248 0.98 -13.28 -6.55
N ALA A 249 1.45 -12.86 -7.73
CA ALA A 249 1.34 -13.69 -8.95
C ALA A 249 2.02 -15.08 -8.83
N PRO A 250 3.24 -15.22 -8.27
CA PRO A 250 3.81 -16.55 -7.98
C PRO A 250 2.93 -17.42 -7.08
N ARG A 251 2.21 -16.82 -6.12
CA ARG A 251 1.33 -17.54 -5.19
C ARG A 251 0.03 -17.97 -5.83
N VAL A 252 -0.54 -17.14 -6.71
CA VAL A 252 -1.69 -17.50 -7.55
C VAL A 252 -1.32 -18.68 -8.47
N ARG A 253 -0.16 -18.64 -9.13
CA ARG A 253 0.32 -19.78 -9.94
C ARG A 253 0.54 -21.04 -9.12
N ALA A 254 1.10 -20.93 -7.92
CA ALA A 254 1.26 -22.07 -7.03
C ALA A 254 -0.10 -22.69 -6.66
N LEU A 255 -1.09 -21.86 -6.30
CA LEU A 255 -2.46 -22.32 -6.06
C LEU A 255 -3.03 -23.06 -7.26
N LEU A 256 -2.91 -22.50 -8.47
CA LEU A 256 -3.41 -23.12 -9.70
C LEU A 256 -2.76 -24.47 -9.99
N GLU A 257 -1.45 -24.60 -9.72
CA GLU A 257 -0.71 -25.84 -9.89
C GLU A 257 -1.11 -26.90 -8.85
N GLU A 258 -1.31 -26.50 -7.60
CA GLU A 258 -1.83 -27.37 -6.55
C GLU A 258 -3.25 -27.86 -6.88
N CYS A 259 -4.12 -26.97 -7.38
CA CYS A 259 -5.45 -27.36 -7.88
C CYS A 259 -5.37 -28.37 -9.03
N ARG A 260 -4.38 -28.25 -9.92
CA ARG A 260 -4.17 -29.21 -11.03
C ARG A 260 -3.67 -30.57 -10.51
N ARG A 261 -2.76 -30.57 -9.55
CA ARG A 261 -2.13 -31.79 -9.01
C ARG A 261 -3.05 -32.55 -8.05
N ASP A 262 -3.69 -31.85 -7.13
CA ASP A 262 -4.38 -32.43 -5.97
C ASP A 262 -5.91 -32.35 -6.11
N GLY A 263 -6.42 -31.65 -7.12
CA GLY A 263 -7.83 -31.32 -7.31
C GLY A 263 -8.19 -29.96 -6.71
N ILE A 264 -9.13 -29.26 -7.36
CA ILE A 264 -9.51 -27.88 -7.03
C ILE A 264 -10.06 -27.78 -5.59
N GLU A 265 -11.11 -28.54 -5.27
CA GLU A 265 -11.75 -28.48 -3.95
C GLU A 265 -10.81 -28.91 -2.80
N PRO A 266 -10.05 -30.03 -2.90
CA PRO A 266 -9.05 -30.39 -1.90
C PRO A 266 -8.01 -29.28 -1.63
N ALA A 267 -7.45 -28.66 -2.68
CA ALA A 267 -6.45 -27.61 -2.56
C ALA A 267 -7.00 -26.34 -1.86
N ILE A 268 -8.26 -25.98 -2.15
CA ILE A 268 -8.95 -24.88 -1.49
C ILE A 268 -9.21 -25.20 -0.02
N ARG A 269 -9.78 -26.37 0.29
CA ARG A 269 -10.11 -26.77 1.67
C ARG A 269 -8.86 -26.87 2.55
N ALA A 270 -7.75 -27.36 2.02
CA ALA A 270 -6.49 -27.43 2.75
C ALA A 270 -6.03 -26.04 3.26
N ARG A 271 -6.22 -24.98 2.48
CA ARG A 271 -5.89 -23.59 2.87
C ARG A 271 -6.81 -23.04 3.93
N LEU A 272 -8.11 -23.29 3.78
CA LEU A 272 -9.11 -22.86 4.75
C LEU A 272 -8.85 -23.50 6.12
N THR A 273 -8.49 -24.78 6.16
CA THR A 273 -8.12 -25.47 7.40
C THR A 273 -6.90 -24.84 8.09
N LEU A 274 -5.94 -24.34 7.31
CA LEU A 274 -4.76 -23.64 7.83
C LEU A 274 -5.04 -22.17 8.19
N GLY A 275 -6.24 -21.65 7.92
CA GLY A 275 -6.59 -20.25 8.15
C GLY A 275 -5.79 -19.27 7.27
N VAL A 276 -5.25 -19.73 6.14
CA VAL A 276 -4.45 -18.86 5.25
C VAL A 276 -5.34 -18.26 4.14
N PRO A 277 -5.18 -16.97 3.80
CA PRO A 277 -5.91 -16.36 2.70
C PRO A 277 -5.64 -17.04 1.36
N ILE A 278 -6.66 -17.10 0.50
CA ILE A 278 -6.55 -17.65 -0.85
C ILE A 278 -5.89 -16.60 -1.77
N PRO A 279 -4.68 -16.87 -2.32
CA PRO A 279 -3.99 -15.90 -3.16
C PRO A 279 -4.81 -15.49 -4.40
N GLY A 280 -4.94 -14.18 -4.62
CA GLY A 280 -5.66 -13.63 -5.77
C GLY A 280 -7.18 -13.46 -5.58
N PHE A 281 -7.71 -13.76 -4.38
CA PHE A 281 -9.14 -13.69 -4.09
C PHE A 281 -9.41 -12.87 -2.84
N GLY A 282 -10.53 -12.16 -2.86
CA GLY A 282 -10.95 -11.24 -1.82
C GLY A 282 -10.10 -9.96 -1.79
N HIS A 283 -10.70 -8.89 -1.27
CA HIS A 283 -10.00 -7.64 -1.05
C HIS A 283 -10.68 -6.84 0.08
N PRO A 284 -9.96 -6.40 1.13
CA PRO A 284 -10.58 -5.73 2.29
C PRO A 284 -11.41 -4.48 1.97
N ILE A 285 -10.97 -3.67 1.00
CA ILE A 285 -11.67 -2.44 0.57
C ILE A 285 -12.67 -2.66 -0.58
N TYR A 286 -12.72 -3.87 -1.16
CA TYR A 286 -13.68 -4.23 -2.20
C TYR A 286 -14.44 -5.52 -1.78
N PRO A 287 -15.31 -5.43 -0.76
CA PRO A 287 -16.07 -6.59 -0.30
C PRO A 287 -16.95 -7.20 -1.40
N GLU A 288 -17.48 -6.36 -2.29
CA GLU A 288 -18.31 -6.75 -3.45
C GLU A 288 -17.50 -7.06 -4.71
N GLY A 289 -16.18 -7.23 -4.59
CA GLY A 289 -15.28 -7.59 -5.69
C GLY A 289 -14.47 -6.42 -6.27
N ASP A 290 -13.24 -6.72 -6.69
CA ASP A 290 -12.28 -5.72 -7.19
C ASP A 290 -12.69 -5.20 -8.58
N PRO A 291 -13.02 -3.90 -8.73
CA PRO A 291 -13.44 -3.34 -10.01
C PRO A 291 -12.38 -3.48 -11.09
N ARG A 292 -11.10 -3.43 -10.72
CA ARG A 292 -9.99 -3.56 -11.67
C ARG A 292 -9.91 -4.97 -12.24
N ALA A 293 -10.08 -5.97 -11.38
CA ALA A 293 -10.03 -7.38 -11.79
C ALA A 293 -11.17 -7.70 -12.76
N ARG A 294 -12.39 -7.26 -12.41
CA ARG A 294 -13.58 -7.39 -13.25
C ARG A 294 -13.38 -6.72 -14.61
N ALA A 295 -12.94 -5.46 -14.64
CA ALA A 295 -12.72 -4.73 -15.88
C ALA A 295 -11.63 -5.36 -16.76
N LEU A 296 -10.55 -5.87 -16.18
CA LEU A 296 -9.47 -6.50 -16.92
C LEU A 296 -9.89 -7.87 -17.48
N MET A 297 -10.53 -8.71 -16.66
CA MET A 297 -11.02 -10.02 -17.08
C MET A 297 -12.12 -9.94 -18.14
N ALA A 298 -12.93 -8.88 -18.15
CA ALA A 298 -13.93 -8.67 -19.20
C ALA A 298 -13.31 -8.43 -20.59
N ALA A 299 -12.01 -8.14 -20.68
CA ALA A 299 -11.32 -7.86 -21.94
C ALA A 299 -10.71 -9.10 -22.63
N PHE A 300 -10.74 -10.28 -21.99
CA PHE A 300 -10.21 -11.52 -22.58
C PHE A 300 -10.91 -12.77 -22.03
N THR A 301 -10.85 -13.86 -22.76
CA THR A 301 -11.40 -15.14 -22.29
C THR A 301 -10.44 -15.80 -21.31
N LEU A 302 -10.91 -16.08 -20.09
CA LEU A 302 -10.12 -16.82 -19.12
C LEU A 302 -9.80 -18.23 -19.64
N PRO A 303 -8.56 -18.75 -19.42
CA PRO A 303 -8.28 -20.15 -19.68
C PRO A 303 -9.18 -21.05 -18.82
N ALA A 304 -9.63 -22.19 -19.35
CA ALA A 304 -10.60 -23.07 -18.69
C ALA A 304 -10.23 -23.40 -17.24
N HIS A 305 -8.98 -23.79 -16.98
CA HIS A 305 -8.51 -24.10 -15.62
C HIS A 305 -8.59 -22.90 -14.64
N TYR A 306 -8.35 -21.67 -15.14
CA TYR A 306 -8.52 -20.48 -14.31
C TYR A 306 -9.99 -20.25 -13.97
N GLU A 307 -10.88 -20.44 -14.94
CA GLU A 307 -12.33 -20.27 -14.76
C GLU A 307 -12.92 -21.30 -13.78
N GLU A 308 -12.53 -22.57 -13.91
CA GLU A 308 -12.94 -23.63 -12.99
C GLU A 308 -12.49 -23.35 -11.54
N VAL A 309 -11.23 -22.95 -11.35
CA VAL A 309 -10.70 -22.59 -10.03
C VAL A 309 -11.41 -21.35 -9.47
N ARG A 310 -11.68 -20.35 -10.33
CA ARG A 310 -12.42 -19.14 -9.95
C ARG A 310 -13.81 -19.48 -9.42
N LEU A 311 -14.58 -20.24 -10.19
CA LEU A 311 -15.96 -20.63 -9.83
C LEU A 311 -15.99 -21.47 -8.55
N ALA A 312 -15.04 -22.39 -8.37
CA ALA A 312 -14.96 -23.20 -7.16
C ALA A 312 -14.63 -22.37 -5.91
N ILE A 313 -13.68 -21.43 -6.00
CA ILE A 313 -13.34 -20.55 -4.86
C ILE A 313 -14.53 -19.67 -4.50
N GLU A 314 -15.20 -19.09 -5.49
CA GLU A 314 -16.42 -18.29 -5.29
C GLU A 314 -17.52 -19.13 -4.60
N ALA A 315 -17.78 -20.34 -5.07
CA ALA A 315 -18.79 -21.22 -4.49
C ALA A 315 -18.46 -21.66 -3.04
N ILE A 316 -17.18 -21.91 -2.73
CA ILE A 316 -16.75 -22.41 -1.42
C ILE A 316 -16.61 -21.28 -0.39
N THR A 317 -16.16 -20.09 -0.82
CA THR A 317 -15.73 -19.02 0.11
C THR A 317 -16.49 -17.71 -0.05
N GLY A 318 -17.21 -17.53 -1.16
CA GLY A 318 -17.78 -16.25 -1.56
C GLY A 318 -16.75 -15.21 -2.03
N ALA A 319 -15.45 -15.52 -1.99
CA ALA A 319 -14.41 -14.58 -2.35
C ALA A 319 -14.31 -14.42 -3.88
N LEU A 320 -14.37 -13.18 -4.35
CA LEU A 320 -14.23 -12.84 -5.76
C LEU A 320 -12.77 -12.58 -6.15
N PRO A 321 -12.39 -12.76 -7.44
CA PRO A 321 -11.05 -12.44 -7.91
C PRO A 321 -10.66 -10.98 -7.65
N ASN A 322 -9.40 -10.79 -7.30
CA ASN A 322 -8.77 -9.47 -7.27
C ASN A 322 -7.81 -9.29 -8.44
N ILE A 323 -7.23 -8.09 -8.54
CA ILE A 323 -6.38 -7.73 -9.69
C ILE A 323 -5.18 -8.65 -9.88
N ASP A 324 -4.65 -9.27 -8.82
CA ASP A 324 -3.51 -10.18 -8.92
C ASP A 324 -3.87 -11.49 -9.62
N PHE A 325 -5.10 -12.00 -9.40
CA PHE A 325 -5.62 -13.15 -10.15
C PHE A 325 -5.79 -12.80 -11.63
N ALA A 326 -6.45 -11.67 -11.92
CA ALA A 326 -6.67 -11.20 -13.28
C ALA A 326 -5.35 -10.99 -14.04
N LEU A 327 -4.35 -10.37 -13.41
CA LEU A 327 -3.04 -10.14 -14.02
C LEU A 327 -2.25 -11.45 -14.22
N THR A 328 -2.40 -12.41 -13.32
CA THR A 328 -1.79 -13.75 -13.48
C THR A 328 -2.44 -14.51 -14.64
N ALA A 329 -3.76 -14.45 -14.76
CA ALA A 329 -4.50 -15.05 -15.87
C ALA A 329 -4.12 -14.40 -17.21
N LEU A 330 -4.03 -13.07 -17.26
CA LEU A 330 -3.58 -12.33 -18.43
C LEU A 330 -2.19 -12.78 -18.89
N ALA A 331 -1.24 -12.91 -17.96
CA ALA A 331 0.10 -13.37 -18.28
C ALA A 331 0.11 -14.79 -18.87
N SER A 332 -0.81 -15.65 -18.42
CA SER A 332 -1.00 -16.97 -19.02
C SER A 332 -1.56 -16.89 -20.44
N VAL A 333 -2.55 -16.03 -20.68
CA VAL A 333 -3.19 -15.85 -21.99
C VAL A 333 -2.21 -15.31 -23.03
N LEU A 334 -1.39 -14.34 -22.63
CA LEU A 334 -0.40 -13.70 -23.50
C LEU A 334 0.95 -14.43 -23.53
N ALA A 335 1.07 -15.58 -22.86
CA ALA A 335 2.33 -16.34 -22.72
C ALA A 335 3.52 -15.46 -22.25
N LEU A 336 3.26 -14.52 -21.34
CA LEU A 336 4.26 -13.57 -20.87
C LEU A 336 5.33 -14.26 -19.99
N PRO A 337 6.53 -13.67 -19.89
CA PRO A 337 7.52 -14.11 -18.92
C PRO A 337 6.95 -14.20 -17.48
N LYS A 338 7.48 -15.14 -16.69
CA LYS A 338 7.01 -15.42 -15.31
C LYS A 338 6.94 -14.17 -14.42
N ASP A 339 7.85 -13.22 -14.63
CA ASP A 339 7.98 -11.98 -13.85
C ASP A 339 7.15 -10.82 -14.42
N ALA A 340 6.54 -10.98 -15.60
CA ALA A 340 5.79 -9.92 -16.26
C ALA A 340 4.65 -9.34 -15.42
N PRO A 341 3.86 -10.12 -14.64
CA PRO A 341 2.87 -9.54 -13.72
C PRO A 341 3.47 -8.52 -12.76
N PHE A 342 4.61 -8.83 -12.13
CA PHE A 342 5.29 -7.91 -11.22
C PHE A 342 5.79 -6.67 -11.98
N GLN A 343 6.34 -6.86 -13.17
CA GLN A 343 6.88 -5.77 -14.00
C GLN A 343 5.80 -4.82 -14.49
N ILE A 344 4.64 -5.33 -14.93
CA ILE A 344 3.47 -4.54 -15.30
C ILE A 344 2.98 -3.75 -14.08
N PHE A 345 2.83 -4.41 -12.94
CA PHE A 345 2.36 -3.77 -11.70
C PHE A 345 3.30 -2.64 -11.28
N ALA A 346 4.60 -2.91 -11.19
CA ALA A 346 5.60 -1.93 -10.78
C ALA A 346 5.68 -0.75 -11.75
N THR A 347 5.65 -1.01 -13.06
CA THR A 347 5.66 0.03 -14.10
C THR A 347 4.45 0.94 -13.98
N ALA A 348 3.26 0.34 -13.87
CA ALA A 348 2.02 1.08 -13.69
C ALA A 348 2.06 1.91 -12.40
N ARG A 349 2.34 1.26 -11.27
CA ARG A 349 2.27 1.86 -9.94
C ARG A 349 3.31 2.97 -9.72
N CYS A 350 4.41 2.95 -10.47
CA CYS A 350 5.38 4.03 -10.46
C CYS A 350 4.75 5.40 -10.78
N THR A 351 3.70 5.43 -11.63
CA THR A 351 2.96 6.66 -11.91
C THR A 351 2.29 7.25 -10.66
N GLY A 352 1.56 6.42 -9.91
CA GLY A 352 0.97 6.77 -8.62
C GLY A 352 2.01 7.13 -7.56
N TRP A 353 3.11 6.37 -7.46
CA TRP A 353 4.21 6.69 -6.54
C TRP A 353 4.77 8.09 -6.78
N ILE A 354 5.08 8.42 -8.04
CA ILE A 354 5.57 9.76 -8.38
C ILE A 354 4.52 10.82 -8.03
N ALA A 355 3.24 10.59 -8.32
CA ALA A 355 2.17 11.52 -7.94
C ALA A 355 2.15 11.78 -6.43
N HIS A 356 2.23 10.72 -5.63
CA HIS A 356 2.25 10.80 -4.17
C HIS A 356 3.53 11.42 -3.62
N ALA A 357 4.68 11.23 -4.26
CA ALA A 357 5.93 11.91 -3.91
C ALA A 357 5.81 13.42 -4.15
N LEU A 358 5.26 13.82 -5.29
CA LEU A 358 5.01 15.23 -5.63
C LEU A 358 4.01 15.88 -4.66
N GLU A 359 2.90 15.19 -4.35
CA GLU A 359 1.92 15.67 -3.37
C GLU A 359 2.54 15.80 -1.98
N GLN A 360 3.31 14.81 -1.54
CA GLN A 360 3.99 14.88 -0.25
C GLN A 360 4.99 16.04 -0.19
N PHE A 361 5.75 16.25 -1.26
CA PHE A 361 6.67 17.39 -1.36
C PHE A 361 5.94 18.73 -1.22
N GLN A 362 4.78 18.89 -1.88
CA GLN A 362 3.97 20.09 -1.77
C GLN A 362 3.44 20.35 -0.35
N THR A 363 3.25 19.30 0.47
CA THR A 363 2.87 19.50 1.87
C THR A 363 3.99 20.14 2.71
N GLY A 364 5.27 19.94 2.33
CA GLY A 364 6.44 20.41 3.07
C GLY A 364 6.60 19.82 4.48
N ARG A 365 5.89 18.73 4.81
CA ARG A 365 5.89 18.14 6.16
C ARG A 365 6.65 16.81 6.20
N LEU A 366 7.56 16.69 7.16
CA LEU A 366 8.27 15.45 7.48
C LEU A 366 7.32 14.42 8.11
N ILE A 367 7.34 13.18 7.60
CA ILE A 367 6.66 12.05 8.24
C ILE A 367 7.61 11.42 9.25
N ARG A 368 7.37 11.65 10.54
CA ARG A 368 8.21 11.15 11.64
C ARG A 368 7.35 10.64 12.80
N PRO A 369 6.82 9.41 12.72
CA PRO A 369 6.03 8.85 13.81
C PRO A 369 6.89 8.59 15.06
N ARG A 370 6.23 8.52 16.22
CA ARG A 370 6.82 8.14 17.50
C ARG A 370 6.39 6.71 17.83
N ALA A 371 7.34 5.86 18.20
CA ALA A 371 7.02 4.54 18.74
C ALA A 371 6.55 4.63 20.20
N ARG A 372 5.63 3.74 20.60
CA ARG A 372 5.38 3.43 22.02
C ARG A 372 6.41 2.39 22.45
N TYR A 373 7.31 2.76 23.35
CA TYR A 373 8.30 1.83 23.89
C TYR A 373 7.61 0.79 24.79
N ILE A 374 7.86 -0.48 24.52
CA ILE A 374 7.32 -1.63 25.28
C ILE A 374 8.43 -2.54 25.85
N GLY A 375 9.68 -2.09 25.79
CA GLY A 375 10.83 -2.79 26.36
C GLY A 375 10.96 -2.55 27.87
N PRO A 376 12.01 -3.08 28.50
CA PRO A 376 12.29 -2.84 29.92
C PRO A 376 12.44 -1.34 30.22
N GLU A 377 11.80 -0.87 31.30
CA GLU A 377 11.94 0.51 31.76
C GLU A 377 13.42 0.86 32.01
N PRO A 378 13.87 2.08 31.66
CA PRO A 378 15.24 2.51 31.91
C PRO A 378 15.58 2.38 33.41
N ARG A 379 16.79 1.87 33.71
CA ARG A 379 17.30 1.75 35.08
C ARG A 379 17.90 3.06 35.58
#